data_AF-A0A238BWL1-F1
#
_entry.id   AF-A0A238BWL1-F1
#
_cell.length_a   1.000
_cell.length_b   1.000
_cell.length_c   1.000
_cell.angle_alpha   90.00
_cell.angle_beta   90.00
_cell.angle_gamma   90.00
#
_symmetry.space_group_name_H-M   'P 1'
#
loop_
_entity.id
_entity.type
_entity.pdbx_description
1 polymer ?
#
loop_
_entity_poly.entity_id
_entity_poly.type
_entity_poly.pdbx_seq_one_letter_code
_entity_poly.pdbx_strand_id
1 'polypeptide(L)'
;AWLRSTEHEVVNRIDRRLDLATNLEIETAEELQIQNYGVGGHYESHLDCARVSVIYTAILRFIIINGDQSAYKELGTGNRIATVLIYMTEPEIKGGTVFIDLKISIPCIKVNC
;
A
#
# COMPACT_ATOMS: atom_id res chain seq x y z
N ALA A 1 5.77 -5.81 -10.18
CA ALA A 1 6.29 -7.05 -9.56
C ALA A 1 6.06 -6.98 -8.06
N TRP A 2 6.03 -8.12 -7.38
CA TRP A 2 5.90 -8.21 -5.92
C TRP A 2 7.12 -8.94 -5.37
N LEU A 3 7.70 -8.41 -4.31
CA LEU A 3 8.94 -8.94 -3.72
C LEU A 3 8.74 -9.21 -2.23
N ARG A 4 9.09 -10.41 -1.80
CA ARG A 4 9.11 -10.80 -0.39
C ARG A 4 10.42 -10.39 0.26
N SER A 5 10.38 -10.11 1.55
CA SER A 5 11.56 -9.79 2.36
C SER A 5 12.65 -10.87 2.28
N THR A 6 12.24 -12.13 2.12
CA THR A 6 13.14 -13.29 2.04
C THR A 6 13.84 -13.45 0.69
N GLU A 7 13.43 -12.71 -0.34
CA GLU A 7 13.97 -12.88 -1.70
C GLU A 7 15.29 -12.13 -1.91
N HIS A 8 15.52 -11.03 -1.19
CA HIS A 8 16.77 -10.28 -1.32
C HIS A 8 17.06 -9.41 -0.09
N GLU A 9 18.34 -9.28 0.28
CA GLU A 9 18.77 -8.51 1.46
C GLU A 9 18.35 -7.03 1.41
N VAL A 10 18.22 -6.45 0.22
CA VAL A 10 17.77 -5.07 0.02
C VAL A 10 16.30 -4.91 0.39
N VAL A 11 15.44 -5.87 0.04
CA VAL A 11 14.01 -5.83 0.38
C VAL A 11 13.86 -5.93 1.90
N ASN A 12 14.54 -6.89 2.53
CA ASN A 12 14.57 -7.00 3.99
C ASN A 12 15.08 -5.71 4.69
N ARG A 13 16.08 -5.04 4.10
CA ARG A 13 16.59 -3.76 4.64
C ARG A 13 15.56 -2.64 4.54
N ILE A 14 14.77 -2.60 3.46
CA ILE A 14 13.67 -1.64 3.30
C ILE A 14 12.63 -1.90 4.39
N ASP A 15 12.18 -3.14 4.53
CA ASP A 15 11.16 -3.53 5.53
C ASP A 15 11.56 -3.12 6.96
N ARG A 16 12.80 -3.41 7.35
CA ARG A 16 13.33 -2.98 8.66
C ARG A 16 13.35 -1.46 8.84
N ARG A 17 13.61 -0.69 7.78
CA ARG A 17 13.57 0.78 7.86
C ARG A 17 12.13 1.28 7.97
N LEU A 18 11.18 0.65 7.29
CA LEU A 18 9.77 1.01 7.37
C LEU A 18 9.18 0.71 8.75
N ASP A 19 9.49 -0.46 9.30
CA ASP A 19 9.14 -0.85 10.67
C ASP A 19 9.64 0.20 11.68
N LEU A 20 10.92 0.56 11.63
CA LEU A 20 11.50 1.58 12.50
C LEU A 20 10.93 3.00 12.28
N ALA A 21 10.63 3.37 11.04
CA ALA A 21 10.15 4.72 10.70
C ALA A 21 8.68 4.94 11.08
N THR A 22 7.87 3.88 11.01
CA THR A 22 6.42 3.97 11.21
C THR A 22 5.97 3.41 12.56
N ASN A 23 6.79 2.56 13.19
CA ASN A 23 6.44 1.78 14.36
C ASN A 23 5.17 0.91 14.13
N LEU A 24 4.99 0.45 12.89
CA LEU A 24 3.93 -0.47 12.46
C LEU A 24 4.52 -1.84 12.14
N GLU A 25 3.77 -2.90 12.45
CA GLU A 25 4.24 -4.28 12.27
C GLU A 25 4.24 -4.73 10.81
N ILE A 26 5.42 -5.09 10.31
CA ILE A 26 5.62 -5.46 8.91
C ILE A 26 5.04 -6.83 8.54
N GLU A 27 4.82 -7.73 9.51
CA GLU A 27 4.33 -9.10 9.23
C GLU A 27 2.95 -9.11 8.57
N THR A 28 2.15 -8.06 8.81
CA THR A 28 0.81 -7.90 8.24
C THR A 28 0.81 -7.08 6.94
N ALA A 29 1.96 -6.49 6.58
CA ALA A 29 2.11 -5.71 5.37
C ALA A 29 2.08 -6.61 4.13
N GLU A 30 1.62 -6.03 3.03
CA GLU A 30 1.75 -6.68 1.73
C GLU A 30 3.22 -6.74 1.30
N GLU A 31 3.51 -7.65 0.38
CA GLU A 31 4.82 -7.73 -0.27
C GLU A 31 5.18 -6.41 -0.98
N LEU A 32 6.48 -6.12 -1.12
CA LEU A 32 6.93 -4.87 -1.73
C LEU A 32 6.55 -4.83 -3.21
N GLN A 33 5.67 -3.89 -3.58
CA GLN A 33 5.26 -3.70 -4.95
C GLN A 33 6.23 -2.78 -5.71
N ILE A 34 6.71 -3.25 -6.86
CA ILE A 34 7.55 -2.49 -7.79
C ILE A 34 6.76 -2.20 -9.06
N GLN A 35 6.55 -0.91 -9.34
CA GLN A 35 5.82 -0.41 -10.52
C GLN A 35 6.72 0.46 -11.39
N ASN A 36 6.58 0.31 -12.71
CA ASN A 36 7.30 1.08 -13.71
C ASN A 36 6.29 1.76 -14.63
N TYR A 37 6.34 3.09 -14.67
CA TYR A 37 5.51 3.92 -15.54
C TYR A 37 6.37 4.45 -16.70
N GLY A 38 6.07 3.97 -17.91
CA GLY A 38 6.69 4.48 -19.13
C GLY A 38 6.15 5.84 -19.57
N VAL A 39 6.60 6.32 -20.74
CA VAL A 39 6.10 7.58 -21.31
C VAL A 39 4.59 7.50 -21.55
N GLY A 40 3.86 8.47 -20.99
CA GLY A 40 2.39 8.50 -21.05
C GLY A 40 1.69 7.56 -20.06
N GLY A 41 2.44 6.75 -19.30
CA GLY A 41 1.90 5.96 -18.22
C GLY A 41 1.41 6.85 -17.08
N HIS A 42 0.21 6.57 -16.58
CA HIS A 42 -0.34 7.23 -15.41
C HIS A 42 -1.12 6.23 -14.57
N TYR A 43 -1.40 6.63 -13.33
CA TYR A 43 -2.31 5.92 -12.45
C TYR A 43 -3.41 6.88 -12.04
N GLU A 44 -4.66 6.43 -12.13
CA GLU A 44 -5.82 7.25 -11.77
C GLU A 44 -5.87 7.51 -10.27
N SER A 45 -6.49 8.63 -9.89
CA SER A 45 -6.67 8.95 -8.47
C SER A 45 -7.57 7.92 -7.80
N HIS A 46 -7.13 7.41 -6.65
CA HIS A 46 -7.80 6.34 -5.91
C HIS A 46 -7.45 6.40 -4.41
N LEU A 47 -8.13 5.55 -3.64
CA LEU A 47 -7.77 5.24 -2.27
C LEU A 47 -7.13 3.85 -2.23
N ASP A 48 -6.02 3.72 -1.51
CA ASP A 48 -5.32 2.45 -1.34
C ASP A 48 -6.10 1.50 -0.42
N CYS A 49 -6.95 2.05 0.46
CA CYS A 49 -7.76 1.27 1.37
C CYS A 49 -9.11 0.89 0.75
N ALA A 50 -9.58 -0.31 1.07
CA ALA A 50 -10.92 -0.74 0.71
C ALA A 50 -11.96 0.13 1.42
N ARG A 51 -12.97 0.58 0.68
CA ARG A 51 -14.14 1.24 1.29
C ARG A 51 -15.06 0.18 1.87
N VAL A 52 -14.81 -0.22 3.11
CA VAL A 52 -15.73 -1.12 3.80
C VAL A 52 -17.02 -0.35 4.07
N SER A 53 -18.08 -0.74 3.37
CA SER A 53 -19.42 -0.23 3.62
C SER A 53 -19.83 -0.57 5.07
N VAL A 54 -20.36 0.40 5.80
CA VAL A 54 -20.89 0.21 7.18
C VAL A 54 -21.94 -0.91 7.20
N ILE A 55 -22.70 -1.06 6.12
CA ILE A 55 -23.68 -2.14 5.94
C ILE A 55 -22.98 -3.48 5.82
N TYR A 56 -21.87 -3.56 5.06
CA TYR A 56 -21.06 -4.78 4.97
C TYR A 56 -20.45 -5.14 6.33
N THR A 57 -19.94 -4.18 7.10
CA THR A 57 -19.41 -4.45 8.45
C THR A 57 -20.51 -4.95 9.38
N ALA A 58 -21.72 -4.37 9.31
CA ALA A 58 -22.85 -4.81 10.12
C ALA A 58 -23.34 -6.22 9.74
N ILE A 59 -23.42 -6.51 8.43
CA ILE A 59 -23.80 -7.83 7.91
C ILE A 59 -22.73 -8.87 8.27
N LEU A 60 -21.44 -8.56 8.06
CA LEU A 60 -20.34 -9.43 8.46
C LEU A 60 -20.40 -9.71 9.97
N ARG A 61 -20.59 -8.70 10.80
CA ARG A 61 -20.69 -8.86 12.26
C ARG A 61 -21.90 -9.72 12.65
N PHE A 62 -23.04 -9.57 11.97
CA PHE A 62 -24.20 -10.45 12.14
C PHE A 62 -23.89 -11.89 11.74
N ILE A 63 -23.26 -12.12 10.59
CA ILE A 63 -22.88 -13.45 10.09
C ILE A 63 -21.85 -14.12 11.02
N ILE A 64 -20.88 -13.35 11.54
CA ILE A 64 -19.86 -13.81 12.48
C ILE A 64 -20.49 -14.26 13.81
N ILE A 65 -21.45 -13.49 14.36
CA ILE A 65 -22.18 -13.87 15.58
C ILE A 65 -22.95 -15.18 15.37
N ASN A 66 -23.39 -15.45 14.14
CA ASN A 66 -24.14 -16.65 13.77
C ASN A 66 -23.25 -17.81 13.28
N GLY A 67 -21.92 -17.72 13.41
CA GLY A 67 -21.00 -18.85 13.31
C GLY A 67 -20.46 -19.18 11.91
N ASP A 68 -20.68 -18.34 10.90
CA ASP A 68 -20.09 -18.55 9.57
C ASP A 68 -18.74 -17.84 9.46
N GLN A 69 -17.67 -18.57 9.81
CA GLN A 69 -16.29 -18.07 9.79
C GLN A 69 -15.70 -17.95 8.37
N SER A 70 -16.42 -18.34 7.32
CA SER A 70 -15.91 -18.27 5.94
C SER A 70 -15.67 -16.84 5.46
N ALA A 71 -16.33 -15.86 6.08
CA ALA A 71 -16.29 -14.46 5.68
C ALA A 71 -14.98 -13.71 6.01
N TYR A 72 -14.10 -14.32 6.82
CA TYR A 72 -12.75 -13.78 7.09
C TYR A 72 -11.68 -14.25 6.10
N LYS A 73 -11.94 -15.24 5.23
CA LYS A 73 -10.91 -15.79 4.35
C LYS A 73 -10.34 -14.77 3.36
N GLU A 74 -11.06 -13.71 3.03
CA GLU A 74 -10.59 -12.64 2.13
C GLU A 74 -9.93 -11.45 2.87
N LEU A 75 -9.98 -11.40 4.21
CA LEU A 75 -9.55 -10.26 5.04
C LEU A 75 -8.29 -10.54 5.86
N GLY A 76 -7.48 -11.53 5.46
CA GLY A 76 -6.44 -12.18 6.28
C GLY A 76 -5.51 -11.27 7.11
N THR A 77 -5.29 -10.01 6.72
CA THR A 77 -4.44 -9.04 7.46
C THR A 77 -5.13 -7.70 7.75
N GLY A 78 -6.41 -7.53 7.41
CA GLY A 78 -7.14 -6.25 7.58
C GLY A 78 -7.11 -5.36 6.34
N ASN A 79 -7.18 -4.04 6.54
CA ASN A 79 -7.22 -3.03 5.46
C ASN A 79 -5.99 -2.12 5.57
N ARG A 80 -5.53 -1.53 4.46
CA ARG A 80 -4.37 -0.63 4.46
C ARG A 80 -4.65 0.60 5.33
N ILE A 81 -3.81 0.80 6.34
CA ILE A 81 -3.85 1.97 7.24
C ILE A 81 -2.83 3.04 6.87
N ALA A 82 -1.78 2.66 6.13
CA ALA A 82 -0.73 3.53 5.65
C ALA A 82 -0.13 2.99 4.34
N THR A 83 0.40 3.90 3.53
CA THR A 83 1.17 3.58 2.32
C THR A 83 2.48 4.34 2.37
N VAL A 84 3.59 3.65 2.09
CA VAL A 84 4.89 4.28 1.86
C VAL A 84 5.23 4.15 0.38
N LEU A 85 5.41 5.28 -0.29
CA LEU A 85 5.80 5.35 -1.70
C LEU A 85 7.25 5.79 -1.82
N ILE A 86 8.08 4.98 -2.47
CA ILE A 86 9.51 5.24 -2.67
C ILE A 86 9.77 5.45 -4.17
N TYR A 87 10.26 6.64 -4.54
CA TYR A 87 10.69 6.91 -5.91
C TYR A 87 12.10 6.36 -6.14
N MET A 88 12.22 5.41 -7.07
CA MET A 88 13.49 4.75 -7.40
C MET A 88 14.23 5.42 -8.57
N THR A 89 13.52 6.22 -9.37
CA THR A 89 14.05 6.98 -10.51
C THR A 89 13.37 8.35 -10.55
N GLU A 90 14.04 9.31 -11.18
CA GLU A 90 13.51 10.66 -11.40
C GLU A 90 13.33 10.88 -12.91
N PRO A 91 12.10 11.06 -13.40
CA PRO A 91 11.85 11.31 -14.82
C PRO A 91 12.24 12.75 -15.18
N GLU A 92 12.66 12.96 -16.43
CA GLU A 92 13.02 14.30 -16.93
C GLU A 92 11.84 15.29 -16.89
N ILE A 93 10.61 14.78 -17.03
CA ILE A 93 9.39 15.59 -17.13
C ILE A 93 8.26 14.94 -16.32
N LYS A 94 7.73 15.67 -15.33
CA LYS A 94 6.51 15.33 -14.54
C LYS A 94 6.62 13.99 -13.78
N GLY A 95 5.54 13.21 -13.69
CA GLY A 95 5.50 11.91 -13.00
C GLY A 95 5.38 11.94 -11.47
N GLY A 96 5.11 13.11 -10.87
CA GLY A 96 4.89 13.23 -9.42
C GLY A 96 3.53 12.71 -8.96
N THR A 97 3.42 12.37 -7.68
CA THR A 97 2.16 11.98 -7.04
C THR A 97 1.32 13.20 -6.69
N VAL A 98 0.04 13.17 -7.04
CA VAL A 98 -0.90 14.28 -6.82
C VAL A 98 -1.99 13.86 -5.84
N PHE A 99 -2.21 14.66 -4.80
CA PHE A 99 -3.33 14.51 -3.88
C PHE A 99 -4.38 15.58 -4.22
N ILE A 100 -5.42 15.17 -4.95
CA ILE A 100 -6.41 16.09 -5.55
C ILE A 100 -7.17 16.87 -4.46
N ASP A 101 -7.70 16.17 -3.45
CA ASP A 101 -8.50 16.80 -2.39
C ASP A 101 -7.68 17.80 -1.56
N LEU A 102 -6.39 17.49 -1.36
CA LEU A 102 -5.45 18.36 -0.64
C LEU A 102 -4.86 19.46 -1.53
N LYS A 103 -5.03 19.36 -2.85
CA LYS A 103 -4.43 20.26 -3.86
C LYS A 103 -2.91 20.38 -3.75
N ILE A 104 -2.24 19.28 -3.42
CA ILE A 104 -0.78 19.21 -3.34
C ILE A 104 -0.23 18.19 -4.33
N SER A 105 0.99 18.44 -4.81
CA SER A 105 1.76 17.50 -5.63
C SER A 105 3.14 17.30 -5.03
N ILE A 106 3.59 16.06 -4.99
CA ILE A 106 4.93 15.68 -4.55
C ILE A 106 5.74 15.32 -5.81
N PRO A 107 6.84 16.04 -6.11
CA PRO A 107 7.68 15.70 -7.26
C PRO A 107 8.33 14.32 -7.08
N CYS A 108 8.57 13.64 -8.20
CA CYS A 108 9.23 12.35 -8.21
C CYS A 108 10.75 12.54 -8.10
N ILE A 109 11.26 12.57 -6.86
CA ILE A 109 12.70 12.73 -6.58
C ILE A 109 13.24 11.40 -6.13
N LYS A 110 14.26 10.89 -6.82
CA LYS A 110 14.90 9.62 -6.46
C LYS A 110 15.48 9.71 -5.05
N VAL A 111 15.12 8.75 -4.20
CA VAL A 111 15.70 8.64 -2.87
C VAL A 111 17.09 7.99 -2.98
N ASN A 112 18.11 8.66 -2.42
CA ASN A 112 19.43 8.08 -2.19
C ASN A 112 19.42 7.47 -0.78
N CYS A 113 19.15 6.17 -0.69
CA CYS A 113 18.99 5.44 0.57
C CYS A 113 19.95 4.26 0.70
#